data_AF-A0A7G1NT81-F1
#
_entry.id   AF-A0A7G1NT81-F1
#
_cell.length_a   1.000
_cell.length_b   1.000
_cell.length_c   1.000
_cell.angle_alpha   90.00
_cell.angle_beta   90.00
_cell.angle_gamma   90.00
#
_symmetry.space_group_name_H-M   'P 1'
#
loop_
_entity.id
_entity.type
_entity.pdbx_description
1 polymer ?
#
loop_
_entity_poly.entity_id
_entity_poly.type
_entity_poly.pdbx_seq_one_letter_code
_entity_poly.pdbx_strand_id
1 'polypeptide(L)'
;MVAGSTVNTEKGAVQVEVTFDGDKISAVKFLQQPNHPQTEAAAPKLVAETLQAQSADIDAVSGATITSEGYVESLQAALDAKG
;
A
#
# COMPACT_ATOMS: atom_id res chain seq x y z
N MET A 1 -13.01 -3.42 6.55
CA MET A 1 -11.63 -2.90 6.43
C MET A 1 -10.68 -3.97 6.95
N VAL A 2 -9.56 -4.18 6.27
CA VAL A 2 -8.57 -5.23 6.57
C VAL A 2 -7.19 -4.59 6.54
N ALA A 3 -6.42 -4.78 7.62
CA ALA A 3 -5.05 -4.30 7.71
C ALA A 3 -4.09 -5.35 7.15
N GLY A 4 -3.11 -4.88 6.39
CA GLY A 4 -1.99 -5.70 5.95
C GLY A 4 -0.98 -5.94 7.07
N SER A 5 -0.06 -6.86 6.84
CA SER A 5 1.11 -7.04 7.69
C SER A 5 1.98 -5.78 7.69
N THR A 6 2.65 -5.51 8.81
CA THR A 6 3.69 -4.47 8.84
C THR A 6 4.93 -4.98 8.15
N VAL A 7 5.42 -4.23 7.17
CA VAL A 7 6.64 -4.55 6.41
C VAL A 7 7.74 -3.61 6.86
N ASN A 8 8.82 -4.16 7.43
CA ASN A 8 9.96 -3.37 7.87
C ASN A 8 10.93 -3.20 6.70
N THR A 9 11.13 -1.95 6.27
CA THR A 9 12.07 -1.60 5.20
C THR A 9 13.25 -0.81 5.75
N GLU A 10 14.31 -0.65 4.95
CA GLU A 10 15.45 0.21 5.30
C GLU A 10 15.07 1.68 5.50
N LYS A 11 13.92 2.12 4.98
CA LYS A 11 13.40 3.49 5.13
C LYS A 11 12.45 3.64 6.30
N GLY A 12 12.05 2.55 6.95
CA GLY A 12 11.06 2.52 8.02
C GLY A 12 9.92 1.54 7.72
N ALA A 13 9.06 1.35 8.71
CA ALA A 13 7.91 0.45 8.59
C ALA A 13 6.86 1.01 7.60
N VAL A 14 6.33 0.12 6.78
CA VAL A 14 5.19 0.37 5.88
C VAL A 14 4.06 -0.56 6.27
N GLN A 15 2.86 -0.02 6.42
CA GLN A 15 1.66 -0.82 6.65
C GLN A 15 0.44 -0.10 6.07
N VAL A 16 -0.44 -0.84 5.42
CA VAL A 16 -1.69 -0.30 4.87
C VAL A 16 -2.92 -0.97 5.45
N GLU A 17 -4.05 -0.27 5.32
CA GLU A 17 -5.39 -0.81 5.55
C GLU A 17 -6.24 -0.58 4.31
N VAL A 18 -6.95 -1.64 3.90
CA VAL A 18 -7.82 -1.66 2.73
C VAL A 18 -9.27 -1.62 3.19
N THR A 19 -10.06 -0.73 2.62
CA THR A 19 -11.52 -0.69 2.79
C THR A 19 -12.18 -1.24 1.55
N PHE A 20 -13.18 -2.10 1.74
CA PHE A 20 -13.91 -2.75 0.66
C PHE A 20 -15.38 -2.34 0.67
N ASP A 21 -15.94 -2.21 -0.54
CA ASP A 21 -17.37 -2.15 -0.78
C ASP A 21 -17.76 -3.41 -1.57
N GLY A 22 -18.32 -4.40 -0.86
CA GLY A 22 -18.43 -5.77 -1.35
C GLY A 22 -17.06 -6.36 -1.70
N ASP A 23 -16.89 -6.77 -2.95
CA ASP A 23 -15.64 -7.33 -3.48
C ASP A 23 -14.67 -6.28 -4.00
N LYS A 24 -15.10 -5.01 -4.12
CA LYS A 24 -14.26 -3.94 -4.66
C LYS A 24 -13.45 -3.24 -3.58
N ILE A 25 -12.22 -2.85 -3.91
CA ILE A 25 -11.42 -1.94 -3.11
C ILE A 25 -12.00 -0.53 -3.28
N SER A 26 -12.41 0.08 -2.19
CA SER A 26 -13.01 1.42 -2.14
C SER A 26 -12.06 2.49 -1.60
N ALA A 27 -11.12 2.11 -0.74
CA ALA A 27 -10.08 2.98 -0.23
C ALA A 27 -8.86 2.19 0.26
N VAL A 28 -7.70 2.81 0.24
CA VAL A 28 -6.48 2.34 0.90
C VAL A 28 -5.88 3.50 1.68
N LYS A 29 -5.44 3.23 2.92
CA LYS A 29 -4.74 4.22 3.75
C LYS A 29 -3.46 3.61 4.31
N PHE A 30 -2.42 4.43 4.44
CA PHE A 30 -1.23 4.05 5.18
C PHE A 30 -1.53 4.14 6.69
N LEU A 31 -1.33 3.03 7.41
CA LEU A 31 -1.27 3.00 8.86
C LEU A 31 0.14 3.37 9.36
N GLN A 32 1.16 2.95 8.61
CA GLN A 32 2.56 3.28 8.85
C GLN A 32 3.23 3.59 7.52
N GLN A 33 4.06 4.64 7.49
CA GLN A 33 4.94 4.94 6.37
C GLN A 33 6.16 5.72 6.87
N PRO A 34 7.32 5.57 6.22
CA PRO A 34 8.46 6.45 6.42
C PRO A 34 8.09 7.93 6.31
N ASN A 35 8.57 8.75 7.25
CA ASN A 35 8.44 10.20 7.15
C ASN A 35 9.55 10.76 6.24
N HIS A 36 9.30 10.73 4.92
CA HIS A 36 10.24 11.20 3.91
C HIS A 36 9.49 11.81 2.71
N PRO A 37 9.97 12.92 2.09
CA PRO A 37 9.25 13.60 1.00
C PRO A 37 8.94 12.71 -0.20
N GLN A 38 9.82 11.76 -0.52
CA GLN A 38 9.61 10.80 -1.61
C GLN A 38 8.46 9.85 -1.32
N THR A 39 8.33 9.40 -0.06
CA THR A 39 7.24 8.53 0.38
C THR A 39 5.91 9.28 0.35
N GLU A 40 5.88 10.51 0.87
CA GLU A 40 4.68 11.36 0.83
C GLU A 40 4.21 11.63 -0.61
N ALA A 41 5.14 11.86 -1.54
CA ALA A 41 4.84 12.07 -2.96
C ALA A 41 4.40 10.79 -3.69
N ALA A 42 4.84 9.61 -3.23
CA ALA A 42 4.49 8.32 -3.82
C ALA A 42 3.15 7.78 -3.30
N ALA A 43 2.84 8.00 -2.01
CA ALA A 43 1.64 7.50 -1.35
C ALA A 43 0.33 7.72 -2.15
N PRO A 44 -0.01 8.93 -2.64
CA PRO A 44 -1.25 9.12 -3.39
C PRO A 44 -1.24 8.42 -4.76
N LYS A 45 -0.07 8.22 -5.38
CA LYS A 45 0.06 7.52 -6.65
C LYS A 45 -0.18 6.01 -6.48
N LEU A 46 0.46 5.42 -5.47
CA LEU A 46 0.27 4.01 -5.11
C LEU A 46 -1.20 3.71 -4.78
N VAL A 47 -1.85 4.58 -4.00
CA VAL A 47 -3.29 4.43 -3.69
C VAL A 47 -4.14 4.52 -4.95
N ALA A 48 -3.88 5.50 -5.83
CA ALA A 48 -4.63 5.64 -7.07
C ALA A 48 -4.48 4.42 -7.99
N GLU A 49 -3.26 3.90 -8.15
CA GLU A 49 -3.00 2.69 -8.93
C GLU A 49 -3.68 1.47 -8.32
N THR A 50 -3.64 1.29 -6.99
CA THR A 50 -4.38 0.19 -6.34
C THR A 50 -5.88 0.27 -6.60
N LEU A 51 -6.47 1.47 -6.50
CA LEU A 51 -7.90 1.65 -6.77
C LEU A 51 -8.24 1.38 -8.24
N GLN A 52 -7.33 1.66 -9.16
CA GLN A 52 -7.51 1.35 -10.58
C GLN A 52 -7.34 -0.15 -10.88
N ALA A 53 -6.28 -0.77 -10.36
CA ALA A 53 -5.94 -2.17 -10.61
C ALA A 53 -6.85 -3.14 -9.83
N GLN A 54 -7.40 -2.70 -8.70
CA GLN A 54 -8.16 -3.55 -7.76
C GLN A 54 -7.33 -4.74 -7.25
N SER A 55 -6.01 -4.58 -7.17
CA SER A 55 -5.05 -5.60 -6.75
C SER A 55 -3.78 -4.96 -6.19
N ALA A 56 -2.85 -5.77 -5.70
CA ALA A 56 -1.50 -5.33 -5.33
C ALA A 56 -0.50 -5.38 -6.50
N ASP A 57 -0.93 -5.80 -7.70
CA ASP A 57 -0.10 -5.83 -8.91
C ASP A 57 -0.01 -4.44 -9.53
N ILE A 58 0.82 -3.60 -8.91
CA ILE A 58 1.03 -2.20 -9.30
C ILE A 58 2.53 -1.89 -9.39
N ASP A 59 2.87 -0.87 -10.14
CA ASP A 59 4.26 -0.50 -10.39
C ASP A 59 4.86 0.27 -9.21
N ALA A 60 6.16 0.13 -9.04
CA ALA A 60 6.88 0.97 -8.09
C ALA A 60 6.98 2.42 -8.57
N VAL A 61 6.82 3.38 -7.66
CA VAL A 61 6.98 4.80 -7.98
C VAL A 61 8.47 5.16 -8.03
N SER A 62 8.92 5.71 -9.16
CA SER A 62 10.29 6.21 -9.35
C SER A 62 10.74 7.13 -8.20
N GLY A 63 11.87 6.80 -7.58
CA GLY A 63 12.42 7.52 -6.42
C GLY A 63 11.85 7.11 -5.06
N ALA A 64 10.91 6.16 -5.03
CA ALA A 64 10.31 5.61 -3.81
C ALA A 64 10.18 4.07 -3.86
N THR A 65 11.10 3.39 -4.55
CA THR A 65 11.07 1.93 -4.79
C THR A 65 10.90 1.13 -3.50
N ILE A 66 11.75 1.36 -2.50
CA ILE A 66 11.70 0.62 -1.21
C ILE A 66 10.33 0.77 -0.52
N THR A 67 9.76 1.97 -0.52
CA THR A 67 8.43 2.19 0.08
C THR A 67 7.33 1.58 -0.77
N SER A 68 7.46 1.61 -2.09
CA SER A 68 6.48 1.01 -3.02
C SER A 68 6.43 -0.51 -2.86
N GLU A 69 7.59 -1.16 -2.75
CA GLU A 69 7.67 -2.60 -2.48
C GLU A 69 7.04 -2.96 -1.13
N GLY A 70 7.37 -2.22 -0.06
CA GLY A 70 6.74 -2.44 1.24
C GLY A 70 5.23 -2.18 1.25
N TYR A 71 4.76 -1.21 0.46
CA TYR A 71 3.34 -0.95 0.27
C TYR A 71 2.66 -2.12 -0.44
N VAL A 72 3.23 -2.63 -1.53
CA VAL A 72 2.71 -3.77 -2.31
C VAL A 72 2.63 -5.01 -1.44
N GLU A 73 3.68 -5.33 -0.68
CA GLU A 73 3.68 -6.50 0.21
C GLU A 73 2.63 -6.38 1.32
N SER A 74 2.51 -5.22 1.97
CA SER A 74 1.47 -4.98 2.98
C SER A 74 0.06 -5.06 2.38
N LEU A 75 -0.12 -4.48 1.18
CA LEU A 75 -1.38 -4.50 0.45
C LEU A 75 -1.78 -5.94 0.10
N GLN A 76 -0.87 -6.72 -0.47
CA GLN A 76 -1.14 -8.12 -0.81
C GLN A 76 -1.57 -8.92 0.42
N ALA A 77 -0.90 -8.74 1.56
CA ALA A 77 -1.30 -9.38 2.81
C ALA A 77 -2.74 -9.01 3.25
N ALA A 78 -3.17 -7.76 3.03
CA ALA A 78 -4.53 -7.34 3.34
C ALA A 78 -5.57 -7.96 2.38
N LEU A 79 -5.21 -8.11 1.10
CA LEU A 79 -6.06 -8.76 0.09
C LEU A 79 -6.20 -10.26 0.38
N ASP A 80 -5.08 -10.92 0.70
CA ASP A 80 -5.05 -12.34 1.05
C ASP A 80 -5.87 -12.62 2.32
N ALA A 81 -5.84 -11.73 3.31
CA ALA A 81 -6.61 -11.87 4.54
C ALA A 81 -8.12 -11.58 4.38
N LYS A 82 -8.54 -10.92 3.28
CA LYS A 82 -9.96 -10.72 2.94
C LYS A 82 -10.56 -11.97 2.29
N GLY A 83 -9.74 -12.72 1.53
CA GLY A 83 -10.11 -13.99 0.87
C GLY A 83 -10.13 -15.18 1.81
#